data_AF-A0A966FLJ3-F1
#
_entry.id   AF-A0A966FLJ3-F1
#
_cell.length_a   1.000
_cell.length_b   1.000
_cell.length_c   1.000
_cell.angle_alpha   90.00
_cell.angle_beta   90.00
_cell.angle_gamma   90.00
#
_symmetry.space_group_name_H-M   'P 1'
#
loop_
_entity.id
_entity.type
_entity.pdbx_description
1 polymer ?
#
loop_
_entity_poly.entity_id
_entity_poly.type
_entity_poly.pdbx_seq_one_letter_code
_entity_poly.pdbx_strand_id
1 'polypeptide(L)'
;MKKHVIIAMMIFSVVMYSQKKKNGTIYNEHPAIKVVEAMQQAFIKGDTIALTGYLADDFRALNGMNNNPDAKGIPKANFLKNSDFWSKNIAYLSITRQGAAYPDALEYEGDGGLWVQTWDYIRGVHEETGVKIDMPIHRLFVVDKNNKIKTMITYDDGDIWSNLRQSFVPRTNGTIYNHHENINKVLRMMAALEHSDADKAFSYFSEGARFTNLDMADDAFNTVAQEKEGFLNMLKDWSIDRIDVRGYPDYLEYELGGAKVVQSWWTARMTRKSDGKKVKLPMMFIHDFNDEGMIITETGYYTLQALAAK
;
A
#
# COMPACT_ATOMS: atom_id res chain seq x y z
N MET A 1 28.34 -61.96 14.75
CA MET A 1 26.92 -61.87 14.30
C MET A 1 26.30 -60.48 14.46
N LYS A 2 26.50 -59.74 15.57
CA LYS A 2 25.94 -58.38 15.75
C LYS A 2 26.45 -57.29 14.77
N LYS A 3 27.69 -57.40 14.26
CA LYS A 3 28.27 -56.40 13.33
C LYS A 3 27.79 -56.53 11.87
N HIS A 4 27.31 -57.71 11.46
CA HIS A 4 26.85 -57.93 10.08
C HIS A 4 25.38 -57.54 9.87
N VAL A 5 24.57 -57.56 10.93
CA VAL A 5 23.17 -57.08 10.88
C VAL A 5 23.11 -55.56 10.70
N ILE A 6 24.06 -54.83 11.29
CA ILE A 6 24.14 -53.36 11.15
C ILE A 6 24.53 -52.95 9.72
N ILE A 7 25.40 -53.73 9.06
CA ILE A 7 25.80 -53.48 7.66
C ILE A 7 24.63 -53.81 6.70
N ALA A 8 23.86 -54.87 6.95
CA ALA A 8 22.66 -55.18 6.18
C ALA A 8 21.53 -54.15 6.36
N MET A 9 21.37 -53.58 7.57
CA MET A 9 20.45 -52.47 7.82
C MET A 9 20.91 -51.14 7.20
N MET A 10 22.22 -50.89 7.08
CA MET A 10 22.76 -49.70 6.40
C MET A 10 22.70 -49.79 4.87
N ILE A 11 22.61 -50.99 4.27
CA ILE A 11 22.44 -51.11 2.81
C ILE A 11 21.00 -50.79 2.37
N PHE A 12 20.02 -50.95 3.27
CA PHE A 12 18.62 -50.56 3.01
C PHE A 12 18.35 -49.06 3.15
N SER A 13 19.26 -48.28 3.72
CA SER A 13 19.06 -46.83 3.92
C SER A 13 19.59 -45.95 2.77
N VAL A 14 20.20 -46.52 1.72
CA VAL A 14 20.92 -45.73 0.68
C VAL A 14 20.17 -45.64 -0.65
N VAL A 15 18.95 -46.17 -0.77
CA VAL A 15 18.15 -46.00 -2.01
C VAL A 15 16.72 -45.59 -1.69
N MET A 16 16.55 -44.53 -0.89
CA MET A 16 15.33 -43.72 -0.95
C MET A 16 15.42 -42.79 -2.16
N TYR A 17 15.39 -43.34 -3.38
CA TYR A 17 14.73 -42.58 -4.44
C TYR A 17 13.26 -42.60 -4.05
N SER A 18 12.75 -41.50 -3.50
CA SER A 18 11.31 -41.26 -3.55
C SER A 18 10.90 -41.52 -5.00
N GLN A 19 9.89 -42.35 -5.23
CA GLN A 19 9.42 -42.64 -6.58
C GLN A 19 8.96 -41.31 -7.21
N LYS A 20 9.86 -40.64 -7.92
CA LYS A 20 9.55 -39.42 -8.66
C LYS A 20 8.79 -39.86 -9.91
N LYS A 21 7.47 -39.94 -9.80
CA LYS A 21 6.61 -40.10 -10.98
C LYS A 21 6.67 -38.80 -11.75
N LYS A 22 7.25 -38.82 -12.95
CA LYS A 22 7.18 -37.70 -13.89
C LYS A 22 5.70 -37.42 -14.15
N ASN A 23 5.29 -36.15 -14.07
CA ASN A 23 3.91 -35.73 -14.29
C ASN A 23 3.77 -34.86 -15.54
N GLY A 24 4.88 -34.54 -16.22
CA GLY A 24 4.90 -33.63 -17.35
C GLY A 24 6.30 -33.07 -17.65
N THR A 25 6.34 -32.13 -18.59
CA THR A 25 7.53 -31.36 -18.97
C THR A 25 7.24 -29.87 -18.80
N ILE A 26 8.20 -29.12 -18.27
CA ILE A 26 8.11 -27.67 -18.11
C ILE A 26 9.00 -27.02 -19.17
N TYR A 27 8.46 -26.01 -19.85
CA TYR A 27 9.13 -25.25 -20.89
C TYR A 27 9.13 -23.77 -20.55
N ASN A 28 10.32 -23.15 -20.58
CA ASN A 28 10.49 -21.70 -20.50
C ASN A 28 10.28 -21.00 -21.86
N GLU A 29 10.25 -21.77 -22.96
CA GLU A 29 9.91 -21.32 -24.30
C GLU A 29 8.89 -22.27 -24.94
N HIS A 30 7.70 -21.76 -25.25
CA HIS A 30 6.63 -22.54 -25.86
C HIS A 30 5.68 -21.64 -26.66
N PRO A 31 5.13 -22.06 -27.82
CA PRO A 31 4.18 -21.24 -28.59
C PRO A 31 2.97 -20.74 -27.77
N ALA A 32 2.49 -21.55 -26.84
CA ALA A 32 1.37 -21.18 -25.97
C ALA A 32 1.69 -20.01 -25.03
N ILE A 33 2.94 -19.83 -24.61
CA ILE A 33 3.36 -18.65 -23.83
C ILE A 33 3.10 -17.38 -24.65
N LYS A 34 3.52 -17.37 -25.93
CA LYS A 34 3.33 -16.22 -26.83
C LYS A 34 1.84 -15.92 -27.05
N VAL A 35 1.02 -16.97 -27.16
CA VAL A 35 -0.44 -16.83 -27.28
C VAL A 35 -1.05 -16.20 -26.04
N VAL A 36 -0.66 -16.65 -24.85
CA VAL A 36 -1.13 -16.08 -23.58
C VAL A 36 -0.71 -14.62 -23.44
N GLU A 37 0.55 -14.28 -23.73
CA GLU A 37 1.02 -12.91 -23.67
C GLU A 37 0.27 -12.00 -24.65
N ALA A 38 0.08 -12.44 -25.89
CA ALA A 38 -0.67 -11.70 -26.89
C ALA A 38 -2.15 -11.51 -26.47
N MET A 39 -2.77 -12.54 -25.88
CA MET A 39 -4.13 -12.47 -25.34
C MET A 39 -4.22 -11.43 -24.21
N GLN A 40 -3.29 -11.45 -23.25
CA GLN A 40 -3.28 -10.48 -22.16
C GLN A 40 -3.09 -9.05 -22.67
N GLN A 41 -2.24 -8.84 -23.68
CA GLN A 41 -2.06 -7.54 -24.33
C GLN A 41 -3.30 -7.08 -25.09
N ALA A 42 -3.99 -7.99 -25.79
CA ALA A 42 -5.26 -7.68 -26.45
C ALA A 42 -6.33 -7.29 -25.41
N PHE A 43 -6.37 -7.98 -24.27
CA PHE A 43 -7.30 -7.67 -23.18
C PHE A 43 -7.12 -6.25 -22.64
N ILE A 44 -5.90 -5.85 -22.27
CA ILE A 44 -5.68 -4.51 -21.71
C ILE A 44 -5.87 -3.38 -22.74
N LYS A 45 -5.73 -3.68 -24.05
CA LYS A 45 -5.94 -2.72 -25.12
C LYS A 45 -7.40 -2.58 -25.55
N GLY A 46 -8.30 -3.42 -25.04
CA GLY A 46 -9.69 -3.45 -25.53
C GLY A 46 -9.83 -3.98 -26.96
N ASP A 47 -8.80 -4.66 -27.50
CA ASP A 47 -8.85 -5.25 -28.85
C ASP A 47 -9.67 -6.55 -28.81
N THR A 48 -10.99 -6.39 -28.77
CA THR A 48 -11.94 -7.49 -28.64
C THR A 48 -11.91 -8.45 -29.84
N ILE A 49 -11.47 -7.99 -31.02
CA ILE A 49 -11.31 -8.82 -32.22
C ILE A 49 -10.12 -9.77 -32.03
N ALA A 50 -8.94 -9.23 -31.73
CA ALA A 50 -7.76 -10.06 -31.47
C ALA A 50 -7.99 -10.98 -30.26
N LEU A 51 -8.57 -10.44 -29.18
CA LEU A 51 -8.88 -11.19 -27.97
C LEU A 51 -9.79 -12.38 -28.27
N THR A 52 -10.87 -12.20 -29.04
CA THR A 52 -11.75 -13.30 -29.46
C THR A 52 -10.97 -14.40 -30.20
N GLY A 53 -10.00 -13.99 -31.03
CA GLY A 53 -9.13 -14.88 -31.77
C GLY A 53 -8.26 -15.80 -30.91
N TYR A 54 -7.98 -15.45 -29.65
CA TYR A 54 -7.16 -16.29 -28.75
C TYR A 54 -7.98 -17.23 -27.86
N LEU A 55 -9.29 -16.99 -27.72
CA LEU A 55 -10.15 -17.70 -26.75
C LEU A 55 -10.96 -18.82 -27.41
N ALA A 56 -11.03 -19.98 -26.76
CA ALA A 56 -11.94 -21.06 -27.15
C ALA A 56 -13.41 -20.63 -26.99
N ASP A 57 -14.33 -21.29 -27.68
CA ASP A 57 -15.75 -20.89 -27.64
C ASP A 57 -16.41 -21.11 -26.27
N ASP A 58 -16.00 -22.15 -25.56
CA ASP A 58 -16.46 -22.47 -24.21
C ASP A 58 -15.63 -21.79 -23.11
N PHE A 59 -14.85 -20.75 -23.44
CA PHE A 59 -13.93 -20.10 -22.50
C PHE A 59 -14.56 -19.67 -21.17
N ARG A 60 -13.79 -19.82 -20.09
CA ARG A 60 -14.11 -19.35 -18.73
C ARG A 60 -12.94 -18.64 -18.06
N ALA A 61 -13.21 -17.44 -17.52
CA ALA A 61 -12.31 -16.75 -16.60
C ALA A 61 -12.76 -16.96 -15.15
N LEU A 62 -11.88 -17.49 -14.31
CA LEU A 62 -12.10 -17.86 -12.93
C LEU A 62 -11.31 -16.94 -12.00
N ASN A 63 -11.90 -16.62 -10.85
CA ASN A 63 -11.22 -16.00 -9.74
C ASN A 63 -10.73 -17.12 -8.81
N GLY A 64 -9.41 -17.29 -8.70
CA GLY A 64 -8.77 -18.30 -7.87
C GLY A 64 -8.92 -18.08 -6.37
N MET A 65 -9.38 -16.90 -5.96
CA MET A 65 -9.71 -16.55 -4.57
C MET A 65 -11.20 -16.71 -4.25
N ASN A 66 -12.02 -17.19 -5.19
CA ASN A 66 -13.45 -17.39 -4.97
C ASN A 66 -13.70 -18.67 -4.17
N ASN A 67 -14.48 -18.58 -3.08
CA ASN A 67 -14.83 -19.69 -2.21
C ASN A 67 -16.17 -20.37 -2.56
N ASN A 68 -16.91 -19.86 -3.55
CA ASN A 68 -18.16 -20.49 -3.99
C ASN A 68 -17.86 -21.73 -4.86
N PRO A 69 -18.22 -22.94 -4.41
CA PRO A 69 -17.94 -24.18 -5.15
C PRO A 69 -18.71 -24.31 -6.47
N ASP A 70 -19.82 -23.58 -6.62
CA ASP A 70 -20.66 -23.61 -7.82
C ASP A 70 -20.32 -22.51 -8.83
N ALA A 71 -19.26 -21.73 -8.59
CA ALA A 71 -18.85 -20.63 -9.45
C ALA A 71 -18.37 -21.14 -10.82
N LYS A 72 -19.13 -20.82 -11.88
CA LYS A 72 -18.83 -21.25 -13.26
C LYS A 72 -17.82 -20.37 -14.01
N GLY A 73 -17.39 -19.27 -13.40
CA GLY A 73 -16.54 -18.26 -14.04
C GLY A 73 -17.27 -17.33 -15.00
N ILE A 74 -16.55 -16.32 -15.46
CA ILE A 74 -17.02 -15.32 -16.41
C ILE A 74 -16.95 -15.94 -17.83
N PRO A 75 -18.06 -15.96 -18.58
CA PRO A 75 -18.06 -16.47 -19.95
C PRO A 75 -17.36 -15.52 -20.92
N LYS A 76 -16.88 -16.05 -22.06
CA LYS A 76 -16.21 -15.31 -23.15
C LYS A 76 -16.84 -13.96 -23.46
N ALA A 77 -18.15 -13.90 -23.68
CA ALA A 77 -18.85 -12.66 -24.03
C ALA A 77 -18.71 -11.56 -22.94
N ASN A 78 -18.76 -11.94 -21.66
CA ASN A 78 -18.60 -10.99 -20.57
C ASN A 78 -17.13 -10.61 -20.37
N PHE A 79 -16.20 -11.53 -20.62
CA PHE A 79 -14.78 -11.23 -20.58
C PHE A 79 -14.36 -10.20 -21.65
N LEU A 80 -14.93 -10.27 -22.85
CA LEU A 80 -14.75 -9.25 -23.89
C LEU A 80 -15.30 -7.88 -23.47
N LYS A 81 -16.47 -7.86 -22.83
CA LYS A 81 -17.03 -6.61 -22.27
C LYS A 81 -16.14 -6.03 -21.17
N ASN A 82 -15.55 -6.87 -20.33
CA ASN A 82 -14.60 -6.42 -19.31
C ASN A 82 -13.35 -5.81 -19.96
N SER A 83 -12.82 -6.41 -21.03
CA SER A 83 -11.69 -5.85 -21.80
C SER A 83 -12.01 -4.44 -22.32
N ASP A 84 -13.17 -4.28 -22.96
CA ASP A 84 -13.63 -2.98 -23.45
C ASP A 84 -13.81 -1.96 -22.30
N PHE A 85 -14.44 -2.37 -21.20
CA PHE A 85 -14.62 -1.53 -20.02
C PHE A 85 -13.27 -1.06 -19.45
N TRP A 86 -12.32 -1.99 -19.26
CA TRP A 86 -11.01 -1.68 -18.70
C TRP A 86 -10.24 -0.69 -19.58
N SER A 87 -10.25 -0.90 -20.90
CA SER A 87 -9.57 -0.02 -21.85
C SER A 87 -10.10 1.42 -21.87
N LYS A 88 -11.36 1.63 -21.46
CA LYS A 88 -12.03 2.93 -21.45
C LYS A 88 -12.02 3.63 -20.09
N ASN A 89 -11.95 2.87 -19.01
CA ASN A 89 -12.14 3.39 -17.65
C ASN A 89 -10.87 3.30 -16.79
N ILE A 90 -9.76 2.77 -17.32
CA ILE A 90 -8.49 2.69 -16.59
C ILE A 90 -7.41 3.40 -17.41
N ALA A 91 -7.02 4.58 -16.93
CA ALA A 91 -5.90 5.35 -17.45
C ALA A 91 -4.59 4.59 -17.24
N TYR A 92 -3.65 4.73 -18.17
CA TYR A 92 -2.28 4.18 -18.09
C TYR A 92 -2.24 2.66 -17.88
N LEU A 93 -3.31 1.96 -18.29
CA LEU A 93 -3.43 0.52 -18.13
C LEU A 93 -2.28 -0.20 -18.84
N SER A 94 -1.51 -0.97 -18.07
CA SER A 94 -0.39 -1.76 -18.58
C SER A 94 -0.28 -3.07 -17.83
N ILE A 95 0.22 -4.09 -18.52
CA ILE A 95 0.59 -5.37 -17.95
C ILE A 95 1.98 -5.76 -18.44
N THR A 96 2.84 -6.11 -17.50
CA THR A 96 4.24 -6.50 -17.74
C THR A 96 4.59 -7.70 -16.89
N ARG A 97 5.59 -8.50 -17.27
CA ARG A 97 6.10 -9.56 -16.40
C ARG A 97 6.60 -9.00 -15.08
N GLN A 98 6.43 -9.74 -13.99
CA GLN A 98 6.90 -9.35 -12.66
C GLN A 98 8.42 -9.63 -12.54
N GLY A 99 9.23 -8.58 -12.65
CA GLY A 99 10.69 -8.69 -12.51
C GLY A 99 11.30 -9.65 -13.54
N ALA A 100 12.14 -10.57 -13.07
CA ALA A 100 12.75 -11.61 -13.91
C ALA A 100 11.89 -12.89 -14.03
N ALA A 101 10.62 -12.85 -13.63
CA ALA A 101 9.76 -14.02 -13.72
C ALA A 101 9.51 -14.40 -15.19
N TYR A 102 9.70 -15.68 -15.49
CA TYR A 102 9.42 -16.25 -16.80
C TYR A 102 8.07 -16.96 -16.74
N PRO A 103 7.20 -16.78 -17.74
CA PRO A 103 6.05 -17.65 -17.88
C PRO A 103 6.51 -19.07 -18.22
N ASP A 104 5.87 -20.06 -17.60
CA ASP A 104 6.18 -21.48 -17.80
C ASP A 104 5.02 -22.16 -18.51
N ALA A 105 5.33 -22.96 -19.53
CA ALA A 105 4.37 -23.89 -20.11
C ALA A 105 4.57 -25.28 -19.48
N LEU A 106 3.51 -25.83 -18.92
CA LEU A 106 3.47 -27.14 -18.28
C LEU A 106 2.67 -28.09 -19.17
N GLU A 107 3.35 -29.04 -19.79
CA GLU A 107 2.71 -30.09 -20.56
C GLU A 107 2.63 -31.35 -19.71
N TYR A 108 1.44 -31.62 -19.17
CA TYR A 108 1.21 -32.79 -18.33
C TYR A 108 1.13 -34.08 -19.15
N GLU A 109 1.52 -35.19 -18.55
CA GLU A 109 1.33 -36.52 -19.16
C GLU A 109 -0.17 -36.92 -19.13
N GLY A 110 -0.62 -37.64 -20.16
CA GLY A 110 -2.00 -38.10 -20.28
C GLY A 110 -3.00 -36.97 -20.58
N ASP A 111 -4.12 -36.95 -19.86
CA ASP A 111 -5.22 -35.98 -20.08
C ASP A 111 -5.03 -34.65 -19.31
N GLY A 112 -3.88 -34.44 -18.67
CA GLY A 112 -3.62 -33.24 -17.85
C GLY A 112 -3.51 -31.93 -18.64
N GLY A 113 -3.31 -32.03 -19.96
CA GLY A 113 -3.35 -30.90 -20.88
C GLY A 113 -2.15 -29.95 -20.79
N LEU A 114 -2.21 -28.89 -21.60
CA LEU A 114 -1.20 -27.83 -21.64
C LEU A 114 -1.64 -26.66 -20.79
N TRP A 115 -0.82 -26.30 -19.82
CA TRP A 115 -1.01 -25.14 -18.96
C TRP A 115 0.06 -24.09 -19.24
N VAL A 116 -0.28 -22.82 -19.10
CA VAL A 116 0.68 -21.74 -19.04
C VAL A 116 0.49 -20.99 -17.73
N GLN A 117 1.56 -20.80 -16.99
CA GLN A 117 1.59 -20.05 -15.75
C GLN A 117 2.31 -18.72 -15.98
N THR A 118 1.72 -17.61 -15.55
CA THR A 118 2.34 -16.28 -15.66
C THR A 118 2.41 -15.58 -14.31
N TRP A 119 3.44 -14.75 -14.18
CA TRP A 119 3.68 -13.85 -13.07
C TRP A 119 3.81 -12.46 -13.66
N ASP A 120 2.72 -11.72 -13.64
CA ASP A 120 2.62 -10.42 -14.25
C ASP A 120 2.41 -9.35 -13.18
N TYR A 121 2.50 -8.10 -13.61
CA TYR A 121 2.29 -6.92 -12.80
C TYR A 121 1.40 -5.98 -13.60
N ILE A 122 0.26 -5.62 -13.01
CA ILE A 122 -0.74 -4.77 -13.66
C ILE A 122 -0.75 -3.38 -13.02
N ARG A 123 -0.79 -2.35 -13.86
CA ARG A 123 -0.82 -0.96 -13.44
C ARG A 123 -1.91 -0.17 -14.15
N GLY A 124 -2.47 0.82 -13.48
CA GLY A 124 -3.40 1.78 -14.05
C GLY A 124 -4.06 2.64 -12.96
N VAL A 125 -4.90 3.58 -13.37
CA VAL A 125 -5.70 4.41 -12.47
C VAL A 125 -7.12 4.42 -12.99
N HIS A 126 -8.10 4.05 -12.17
CA HIS A 126 -9.50 4.10 -12.57
C HIS A 126 -9.93 5.57 -12.73
N GLU A 127 -10.42 5.94 -13.91
CA GLU A 127 -10.67 7.33 -14.33
C GLU A 127 -11.68 8.04 -13.42
N GLU A 128 -12.76 7.34 -13.02
CA GLU A 128 -13.83 7.94 -12.24
C GLU A 128 -13.51 8.04 -10.74
N THR A 129 -12.80 7.05 -10.20
CA THR A 129 -12.62 6.93 -8.73
C THR A 129 -11.22 7.34 -8.26
N GLY A 130 -10.26 7.47 -9.17
CA GLY A 130 -8.86 7.72 -8.85
C GLY A 130 -8.14 6.54 -8.18
N VAL A 131 -8.81 5.39 -8.00
CA VAL A 131 -8.20 4.21 -7.38
C VAL A 131 -7.07 3.69 -8.27
N LYS A 132 -5.87 3.66 -7.71
CA LYS A 132 -4.68 3.12 -8.36
C LYS A 132 -4.74 1.59 -8.33
N ILE A 133 -4.62 1.00 -9.52
CA ILE A 133 -4.39 -0.43 -9.71
C ILE A 133 -2.88 -0.57 -9.87
N ASP A 134 -2.20 -1.20 -8.92
CA ASP A 134 -0.74 -1.39 -8.94
C ASP A 134 -0.43 -2.65 -8.12
N MET A 135 -0.50 -3.81 -8.79
CA MET A 135 -0.41 -5.09 -8.09
C MET A 135 0.23 -6.19 -8.93
N PRO A 136 0.88 -7.17 -8.27
CA PRO A 136 1.21 -8.43 -8.90
C PRO A 136 -0.07 -9.21 -9.23
N ILE A 137 -0.03 -9.97 -10.32
CA ILE A 137 -1.10 -10.85 -10.73
C ILE A 137 -0.54 -12.18 -11.20
N HIS A 138 -1.05 -13.25 -10.59
CA HIS A 138 -0.68 -14.60 -10.94
C HIS A 138 -1.81 -15.25 -11.74
N ARG A 139 -1.48 -15.82 -12.91
CA ARG A 139 -2.50 -16.46 -13.75
C ARG A 139 -2.09 -17.84 -14.23
N LEU A 140 -3.08 -18.71 -14.29
CA LEU A 140 -3.00 -20.03 -14.91
C LEU A 140 -3.92 -20.07 -16.12
N PHE A 141 -3.42 -20.59 -17.23
CA PHE A 141 -4.15 -20.71 -18.48
C PHE A 141 -4.18 -22.16 -18.93
N VAL A 142 -5.34 -22.66 -19.32
CA VAL A 142 -5.47 -23.96 -20.01
C VAL A 142 -5.56 -23.69 -21.50
N VAL A 143 -4.66 -24.30 -22.27
CA VAL A 143 -4.56 -24.12 -23.73
C VAL A 143 -4.90 -25.43 -24.43
N ASP A 144 -5.80 -25.37 -25.41
CA ASP A 144 -6.21 -26.53 -26.19
C ASP A 144 -5.22 -26.87 -27.32
N LYS A 145 -5.47 -27.98 -28.02
CA LYS A 145 -4.63 -28.45 -29.14
C LYS A 145 -4.62 -27.50 -30.35
N ASN A 146 -5.57 -26.56 -30.42
CA ASN A 146 -5.66 -25.54 -31.46
C ASN A 146 -4.99 -24.21 -31.03
N ASN A 147 -4.23 -24.23 -29.93
CA ASN A 147 -3.65 -23.05 -29.30
C ASN A 147 -4.70 -21.98 -28.91
N LYS A 148 -5.90 -22.40 -28.52
CA LYS A 148 -6.93 -21.53 -27.94
C LYS A 148 -6.94 -21.67 -26.43
N ILE A 149 -7.12 -20.55 -25.75
CA ILE A 149 -7.22 -20.51 -24.29
C ILE A 149 -8.65 -20.89 -23.90
N LYS A 150 -8.78 -21.99 -23.16
CA LYS A 150 -10.06 -22.51 -22.64
C LYS A 150 -10.38 -21.95 -21.26
N THR A 151 -9.38 -21.83 -20.41
CA THR A 151 -9.56 -21.37 -19.03
C THR A 151 -8.50 -20.35 -18.69
N MET A 152 -8.88 -19.30 -17.99
CA MET A 152 -7.98 -18.40 -17.28
C MET A 152 -8.35 -18.41 -15.81
N ILE A 153 -7.40 -18.61 -14.90
CA ILE A 153 -7.59 -18.50 -13.45
C ILE A 153 -6.70 -17.36 -12.97
N THR A 154 -7.28 -16.38 -12.29
CA THR A 154 -6.56 -15.21 -11.77
C THR A 154 -6.49 -15.25 -10.25
N TYR A 155 -5.29 -15.03 -9.72
CA TYR A 155 -5.00 -14.78 -8.31
C TYR A 155 -4.38 -13.38 -8.20
N ASP A 156 -5.07 -12.48 -7.51
CA ASP A 156 -4.70 -11.08 -7.36
C ASP A 156 -5.15 -10.53 -6.01
N ASP A 157 -4.85 -9.25 -5.76
CA ASP A 157 -5.25 -8.55 -4.54
C ASP A 157 -6.72 -8.11 -4.61
N GLY A 158 -7.57 -8.84 -3.90
CA GLY A 158 -9.00 -8.56 -3.80
C GLY A 158 -9.32 -7.20 -3.14
N ASP A 159 -8.42 -6.65 -2.34
CA ASP A 159 -8.65 -5.40 -1.61
C ASP A 159 -8.63 -4.20 -2.55
N ILE A 160 -7.81 -4.21 -3.60
CA ILE A 160 -7.82 -3.18 -4.65
C ILE A 160 -9.19 -3.14 -5.33
N TRP A 161 -9.74 -4.30 -5.67
CA TRP A 161 -11.07 -4.38 -6.29
C TRP A 161 -12.18 -3.98 -5.32
N SER A 162 -12.02 -4.28 -4.03
CA SER A 162 -12.94 -3.86 -2.98
C SER A 162 -12.94 -2.34 -2.83
N ASN A 163 -11.75 -1.74 -2.73
CA ASN A 163 -11.55 -0.30 -2.65
C ASN A 163 -12.19 0.40 -3.86
N LEU A 164 -11.88 -0.06 -5.08
CA LEU A 164 -12.49 0.47 -6.31
C LEU A 164 -14.02 0.50 -6.23
N ARG A 165 -14.66 -0.62 -5.84
CA ARG A 165 -16.12 -0.68 -5.72
C ARG A 165 -16.67 0.26 -4.65
N GLN A 166 -15.95 0.42 -3.55
CA GLN A 166 -16.36 1.30 -2.46
C GLN A 166 -16.21 2.79 -2.81
N SER A 167 -15.31 3.15 -3.72
CA SER A 167 -15.06 4.54 -4.13
C SER A 167 -16.12 5.15 -5.04
N PHE A 168 -17.09 4.37 -5.54
CA PHE A 168 -18.20 4.90 -6.35
C PHE A 168 -19.27 5.63 -5.53
N VAL A 169 -19.23 5.53 -4.20
CA VAL A 169 -20.23 6.16 -3.33
C VAL A 169 -19.53 7.03 -2.27
N PRO A 170 -20.05 8.23 -1.99
CA PRO A 170 -19.57 9.02 -0.86
C PRO A 170 -19.73 8.27 0.45
N ARG A 171 -18.73 8.39 1.33
CA ARG A 171 -18.72 7.81 2.67
C ARG A 171 -18.25 8.83 3.68
N THR A 172 -18.78 8.74 4.90
CA THR A 172 -18.29 9.48 6.07
C THR A 172 -17.33 8.60 6.87
N ASN A 173 -16.46 9.21 7.65
CA ASN A 173 -15.60 8.52 8.60
C ASN A 173 -15.41 9.39 9.84
N GLY A 174 -16.41 9.38 10.71
CA GLY A 174 -16.36 10.12 11.96
C GLY A 174 -16.85 11.57 11.90
N THR A 175 -16.52 12.31 12.95
CA THR A 175 -17.02 13.68 13.22
C THR A 175 -15.88 14.68 13.26
N ILE A 176 -16.12 15.88 12.70
CA ILE A 176 -15.21 17.02 12.77
C ILE A 176 -15.78 18.09 13.70
N TYR A 177 -14.95 18.59 14.60
CA TYR A 177 -15.30 19.65 15.56
C TYR A 177 -14.40 20.87 15.34
N ASN A 178 -15.00 22.05 15.32
CA ASN A 178 -14.27 23.33 15.30
C ASN A 178 -14.07 23.92 16.72
N HIS A 179 -14.71 23.35 17.74
CA HIS A 179 -14.53 23.67 19.15
C HIS A 179 -14.60 22.38 19.97
N HIS A 180 -13.52 22.06 20.67
CA HIS A 180 -13.40 20.86 21.50
C HIS A 180 -12.31 21.04 22.56
N GLU A 181 -12.37 20.29 23.66
CA GLU A 181 -11.39 20.42 24.74
C GLU A 181 -9.97 20.04 24.29
N ASN A 182 -9.84 19.11 23.34
CA ASN A 182 -8.54 18.77 22.74
C ASN A 182 -7.99 19.91 21.89
N ILE A 183 -8.86 20.68 21.19
CA ILE A 183 -8.44 21.92 20.51
C ILE A 183 -7.93 22.93 21.54
N ASN A 184 -8.68 23.15 22.62
CA ASN A 184 -8.26 24.05 23.70
C ASN A 184 -6.92 23.64 24.31
N LYS A 185 -6.64 22.32 24.37
CA LYS A 185 -5.37 21.78 24.85
C LYS A 185 -4.21 22.17 23.92
N VAL A 186 -4.36 21.96 22.61
CA VAL A 186 -3.35 22.38 21.61
C VAL A 186 -3.15 23.90 21.62
N LEU A 187 -4.22 24.69 21.70
CA LEU A 187 -4.11 26.15 21.78
C LEU A 187 -3.31 26.60 23.01
N ARG A 188 -3.57 26.01 24.19
CA ARG A 188 -2.84 26.30 25.43
C ARG A 188 -1.38 25.84 25.37
N MET A 189 -1.12 24.68 24.76
CA MET A 189 0.23 24.17 24.50
C MET A 189 1.04 25.15 23.65
N MET A 190 0.49 25.59 22.51
CA MET A 190 1.16 26.54 21.62
C MET A 190 1.35 27.91 22.27
N ALA A 191 0.40 28.36 23.07
CA ALA A 191 0.55 29.59 23.87
C ALA A 191 1.69 29.45 24.91
N ALA A 192 1.86 28.28 25.54
CA ALA A 192 2.97 28.03 26.45
C ALA A 192 4.32 28.05 25.70
N LEU A 193 4.40 27.45 24.50
CA LEU A 193 5.58 27.54 23.63
C LEU A 193 5.92 28.99 23.26
N GLU A 194 4.93 29.81 22.89
CA GLU A 194 5.12 31.24 22.60
C GLU A 194 5.77 31.98 23.79
N HIS A 195 5.33 31.65 25.01
CA HIS A 195 5.85 32.24 26.25
C HIS A 195 7.11 31.55 26.78
N SER A 196 7.73 30.66 25.99
CA SER A 196 8.92 29.90 26.39
C SER A 196 8.74 29.05 27.66
N ASP A 197 7.49 28.73 28.03
CA ASP A 197 7.16 27.89 29.19
C ASP A 197 7.16 26.42 28.76
N ALA A 198 8.37 25.86 28.66
CA ALA A 198 8.59 24.48 28.22
C ALA A 198 7.92 23.47 29.18
N ASP A 199 7.95 23.70 30.50
CA ASP A 199 7.34 22.77 31.45
C ASP A 199 5.84 22.64 31.20
N LYS A 200 5.15 23.77 31.01
CA LYS A 200 3.72 23.76 30.71
C LYS A 200 3.42 23.24 29.32
N ALA A 201 4.19 23.63 28.31
CA ALA A 201 3.96 23.17 26.94
C ALA A 201 4.04 21.64 26.84
N PHE A 202 5.09 21.05 27.41
CA PHE A 202 5.29 19.61 27.36
C PHE A 202 4.44 18.83 28.38
N SER A 203 3.76 19.50 29.32
CA SER A 203 2.81 18.87 30.27
C SER A 203 1.53 18.33 29.62
N TYR A 204 1.21 18.75 28.39
CA TYR A 204 0.04 18.28 27.66
C TYR A 204 0.23 16.93 26.96
N PHE A 205 1.46 16.41 26.98
CA PHE A 205 1.84 15.13 26.37
C PHE A 205 1.86 14.02 27.41
N SER A 206 1.55 12.80 26.98
CA SER A 206 1.82 11.60 27.78
C SER A 206 3.34 11.35 27.88
N GLU A 207 3.79 10.64 28.91
CA GLU A 207 5.21 10.35 29.12
C GLU A 207 5.85 9.59 27.93
N GLY A 208 5.07 8.72 27.29
CA GLY A 208 5.49 7.93 26.13
C GLY A 208 5.28 8.62 24.78
N ALA A 209 4.97 9.91 24.75
CA ALA A 209 4.66 10.61 23.51
C ALA A 209 5.87 10.67 22.56
N ARG A 210 5.56 10.59 21.26
CA ARG A 210 6.56 10.59 20.18
C ARG A 210 6.39 11.82 19.28
N PHE A 211 7.51 12.38 18.86
CA PHE A 211 7.56 13.59 18.05
C PHE A 211 8.31 13.33 16.75
N THR A 212 7.73 13.70 15.62
CA THR A 212 8.35 13.61 14.30
C THR A 212 8.23 14.94 13.56
N ASN A 213 9.15 15.21 12.63
CA ASN A 213 9.02 16.34 11.70
C ASN A 213 9.70 16.07 10.35
N LEU A 214 9.59 17.00 9.40
CA LEU A 214 10.08 16.82 8.03
C LEU A 214 11.60 16.75 7.89
N ASP A 215 12.37 17.14 8.92
CA ASP A 215 13.83 17.09 8.90
C ASP A 215 14.39 15.77 9.49
N MET A 216 13.53 14.91 10.04
CA MET A 216 13.92 13.62 10.61
C MET A 216 13.98 12.52 9.54
N ALA A 217 14.85 11.53 9.75
CA ALA A 217 14.88 10.33 8.92
C ALA A 217 13.63 9.47 9.13
N ASP A 218 13.32 8.61 8.16
CA ASP A 218 12.24 7.62 8.27
C ASP A 218 12.39 6.81 9.57
N ASP A 219 11.26 6.57 10.25
CA ASP A 219 11.12 5.87 11.53
C ASP A 219 11.84 6.51 12.74
N ALA A 220 12.51 7.65 12.58
CA ALA A 220 13.08 8.39 13.69
C ALA A 220 12.01 9.22 14.41
N PHE A 221 12.12 9.30 15.74
CA PHE A 221 11.29 10.16 16.58
C PHE A 221 12.07 10.65 17.79
N ASN A 222 11.66 11.80 18.32
CA ASN A 222 12.08 12.27 19.63
C ASN A 222 11.11 11.81 20.72
N THR A 223 11.64 11.59 21.91
CA THR A 223 10.87 11.51 23.17
C THR A 223 10.51 12.91 23.68
N VAL A 224 9.57 13.00 24.62
CA VAL A 224 9.23 14.27 25.31
C VAL A 224 10.47 14.99 25.84
N ALA A 225 11.39 14.25 26.46
CA ALA A 225 12.61 14.84 27.03
C ALA A 225 13.53 15.44 25.93
N GLN A 226 13.72 14.72 24.83
CA GLN A 226 14.56 15.18 23.71
C GLN A 226 13.92 16.36 22.98
N GLU A 227 12.61 16.34 22.74
CA GLU A 227 11.92 17.44 22.06
C GLU A 227 11.96 18.70 22.91
N LYS A 228 11.72 18.56 24.23
CA LYS A 228 11.83 19.65 25.19
C LYS A 228 13.24 20.23 25.25
N GLU A 229 14.26 19.38 25.26
CA GLU A 229 15.65 19.82 25.21
C GLU A 229 15.96 20.56 23.90
N GLY A 230 15.48 20.04 22.76
CA GLY A 230 15.59 20.69 21.45
C GLY A 230 14.97 22.09 21.44
N PHE A 231 13.76 22.22 21.98
CA PHE A 231 13.09 23.52 22.14
C PHE A 231 13.89 24.49 23.01
N LEU A 232 14.36 24.04 24.19
CA LEU A 232 15.18 24.87 25.09
C LEU A 232 16.51 25.28 24.43
N ASN A 233 17.11 24.40 23.63
CA ASN A 233 18.32 24.71 22.88
C ASN A 233 18.05 25.76 21.79
N MET A 234 16.95 25.65 21.05
CA MET A 234 16.54 26.67 20.07
C MET A 234 16.38 28.05 20.72
N LEU A 235 15.81 28.11 21.93
CA LEU A 235 15.65 29.36 22.68
C LEU A 235 16.97 30.01 23.10
N LYS A 236 18.13 29.32 23.02
CA LYS A 236 19.43 29.95 23.25
C LYS A 236 19.76 30.98 22.16
N ASP A 237 19.42 30.66 20.92
CA ASP A 237 19.77 31.46 19.74
C ASP A 237 18.62 32.32 19.22
N TRP A 238 17.38 31.99 19.56
CA TRP A 238 16.18 32.65 19.06
C TRP A 238 15.27 33.15 20.18
N SER A 239 14.61 34.28 19.96
CA SER A 239 13.41 34.68 20.70
C SER A 239 12.17 34.39 19.87
N ILE A 240 11.11 33.92 20.53
CA ILE A 240 9.79 33.80 19.92
C ILE A 240 9.06 35.12 20.14
N ASP A 241 8.72 35.80 19.06
CA ASP A 241 8.03 37.09 19.12
C ASP A 241 6.52 36.88 19.26
N ARG A 242 5.98 35.90 18.53
CA ARG A 242 4.57 35.49 18.55
C ARG A 242 4.36 34.21 17.74
N ILE A 243 3.38 33.39 18.13
CA ILE A 243 2.87 32.27 17.36
C ILE A 243 1.40 32.55 17.00
N ASP A 244 1.13 32.75 15.72
CA ASP A 244 -0.23 32.98 15.24
C ASP A 244 -0.88 31.71 14.72
N VAL A 245 -2.12 31.46 15.13
CA VAL A 245 -2.98 30.47 14.46
C VAL A 245 -3.32 30.94 13.04
N ARG A 246 -3.30 30.01 12.08
CA ARG A 246 -3.75 30.23 10.71
C ARG A 246 -5.10 29.52 10.52
N GLY A 247 -6.17 30.29 10.38
CA GLY A 247 -7.52 29.72 10.42
C GLY A 247 -7.89 29.32 11.85
N TYR A 248 -8.31 28.07 12.03
CA TYR A 248 -8.59 27.47 13.32
C TYR A 248 -8.19 25.98 13.29
N PRO A 249 -7.82 25.37 14.44
CA PRO A 249 -7.59 23.94 14.51
C PRO A 249 -8.89 23.15 14.34
N ASP A 250 -8.81 21.98 13.72
CA ASP A 250 -9.92 21.02 13.63
C ASP A 250 -9.61 19.79 14.48
N TYR A 251 -10.61 19.27 15.17
CA TYR A 251 -10.54 18.01 15.88
C TYR A 251 -11.37 16.96 15.15
N LEU A 252 -10.75 15.83 14.83
CA LEU A 252 -11.32 14.71 14.08
C LEU A 252 -11.43 13.51 15.01
N GLU A 253 -12.66 13.01 15.18
CA GLU A 253 -12.92 11.72 15.82
C GLU A 253 -13.33 10.71 14.76
N TYR A 254 -12.42 9.81 14.41
CA TYR A 254 -12.62 8.82 13.39
C TYR A 254 -13.45 7.63 13.91
N GLU A 255 -14.41 7.16 13.11
CA GLU A 255 -15.14 5.91 13.38
C GLU A 255 -14.25 4.69 13.11
N LEU A 256 -13.55 4.70 11.97
CA LEU A 256 -12.60 3.66 11.62
C LEU A 256 -11.32 3.81 12.44
N GLY A 257 -11.02 2.81 13.26
CA GLY A 257 -9.83 2.79 14.12
C GLY A 257 -9.93 3.67 15.37
N GLY A 258 -11.00 4.47 15.54
CA GLY A 258 -11.26 5.22 16.78
C GLY A 258 -10.27 6.36 17.07
N ALA A 259 -9.50 6.80 16.09
CA ALA A 259 -8.46 7.80 16.27
C ALA A 259 -9.04 9.18 16.62
N LYS A 260 -8.34 9.90 17.50
CA LYS A 260 -8.70 11.24 18.00
C LYS A 260 -7.57 12.21 17.66
N VAL A 261 -7.81 13.10 16.71
CA VAL A 261 -6.73 13.87 16.08
C VAL A 261 -7.04 15.35 16.08
N VAL A 262 -6.12 16.21 16.52
CA VAL A 262 -6.19 17.65 16.25
C VAL A 262 -5.23 18.00 15.11
N GLN A 263 -5.73 18.66 14.07
CA GLN A 263 -4.92 19.31 13.04
C GLN A 263 -4.90 20.81 13.30
N SER A 264 -3.70 21.41 13.28
CA SER A 264 -3.55 22.84 13.56
C SER A 264 -2.48 23.49 12.70
N TRP A 265 -2.71 24.74 12.28
CA TRP A 265 -1.81 25.52 11.44
C TRP A 265 -1.35 26.78 12.15
N TRP A 266 -0.06 27.09 12.04
CA TRP A 266 0.59 28.13 12.80
C TRP A 266 1.61 28.92 11.97
N THR A 267 1.92 30.12 12.43
CA THR A 267 3.09 30.87 11.98
C THR A 267 3.82 31.42 13.19
N ALA A 268 4.97 30.83 13.51
CA ALA A 268 5.88 31.37 14.50
C ALA A 268 6.69 32.51 13.87
N ARG A 269 6.73 33.66 14.54
CA ARG A 269 7.63 34.77 14.24
C ARG A 269 8.73 34.76 15.29
N MET A 270 9.96 34.74 14.82
CA MET A 270 11.11 34.60 15.69
C MET A 270 12.18 35.60 15.27
N THR A 271 12.96 36.05 16.26
CA THR A 271 14.10 36.94 16.07
C THR A 271 15.38 36.24 16.54
N ARG A 272 16.39 36.18 15.68
CA ARG A 272 17.70 35.62 16.02
C ARG A 272 18.45 36.59 16.92
N LYS A 273 18.99 36.10 18.03
CA LYS A 273 19.61 36.96 19.05
C LYS A 273 20.97 37.51 18.62
N SER A 274 21.71 36.80 17.77
CA SER A 274 23.07 37.20 17.37
C SER A 274 23.09 38.45 16.48
N ASP A 275 22.07 38.65 15.64
CA ASP A 275 22.05 39.72 14.63
C ASP A 275 20.68 40.38 14.42
N GLY A 276 19.66 39.99 15.18
CA GLY A 276 18.31 40.55 15.07
C GLY A 276 17.53 40.08 13.83
N LYS A 277 18.01 39.06 13.10
CA LYS A 277 17.32 38.55 11.90
C LYS A 277 15.93 38.02 12.26
N LYS A 278 14.91 38.49 11.55
CA LYS A 278 13.52 38.05 11.73
C LYS A 278 13.15 36.96 10.73
N VAL A 279 12.53 35.90 11.22
CA VAL A 279 12.05 34.78 10.41
C VAL A 279 10.57 34.49 10.70
N LYS A 280 9.90 33.92 9.70
CA LYS A 280 8.55 33.39 9.82
C LYS A 280 8.61 31.90 9.51
N LEU A 281 8.25 31.07 10.48
CA LEU A 281 8.20 29.63 10.34
C LEU A 281 6.73 29.19 10.23
N PRO A 282 6.25 28.81 9.03
CA PRO A 282 4.96 28.15 8.89
C PRO A 282 5.06 26.72 9.45
N MET A 283 4.06 26.31 10.22
CA MET A 283 3.99 24.97 10.80
C MET A 283 2.57 24.43 10.66
N MET A 284 2.44 23.14 10.36
CA MET A 284 1.22 22.40 10.62
C MET A 284 1.55 21.25 11.57
N PHE A 285 0.71 21.02 12.57
CA PHE A 285 0.84 19.89 13.49
C PHE A 285 -0.37 18.98 13.38
N ILE A 286 -0.10 17.68 13.48
CA ILE A 286 -1.09 16.64 13.73
C ILE A 286 -0.80 16.09 15.13
N HIS A 287 -1.78 16.18 16.02
CA HIS A 287 -1.70 15.67 17.39
C HIS A 287 -2.68 14.53 17.60
N ASP A 288 -2.19 13.33 17.89
CA ASP A 288 -3.01 12.19 18.30
C ASP A 288 -3.24 12.20 19.82
N PHE A 289 -4.46 11.87 20.23
CA PHE A 289 -4.89 11.85 21.63
C PHE A 289 -5.24 10.42 22.07
N ASN A 290 -4.89 10.09 23.31
CA ASN A 290 -5.46 8.92 23.98
C ASN A 290 -6.83 9.23 24.60
N ASP A 291 -7.46 8.22 25.21
CA ASP A 291 -8.78 8.34 25.83
C ASP A 291 -8.77 9.22 27.08
N GLU A 292 -7.61 9.39 27.72
CA GLU A 292 -7.39 10.34 28.82
C GLU A 292 -7.23 11.79 28.34
N GLY A 293 -7.25 12.02 27.02
CA GLY A 293 -7.09 13.31 26.38
C GLY A 293 -5.66 13.84 26.40
N MET A 294 -4.65 13.02 26.70
CA MET A 294 -3.24 13.39 26.59
C MET A 294 -2.75 13.23 25.16
N ILE A 295 -1.84 14.11 24.73
CA ILE A 295 -1.22 13.99 23.41
C ILE A 295 -0.22 12.82 23.45
N ILE A 296 -0.37 11.87 22.54
CA ILE A 296 0.50 10.68 22.44
C ILE A 296 1.42 10.72 21.23
N THR A 297 1.13 11.54 20.23
CA THR A 297 2.01 11.76 19.09
C THR A 297 1.84 13.18 18.57
N GLU A 298 2.95 13.81 18.18
CA GLU A 298 2.97 15.04 17.39
C GLU A 298 3.73 14.78 16.09
N THR A 299 3.06 15.01 14.96
CA THR A 299 3.70 15.04 13.65
C THR A 299 3.75 16.48 13.14
N GLY A 300 4.96 17.03 13.05
CA GLY A 300 5.24 18.39 12.63
C GLY A 300 5.56 18.52 11.14
N TYR A 301 4.69 19.19 10.39
CA TYR A 301 4.93 19.61 9.02
C TYR A 301 5.57 21.01 9.00
N TYR A 302 6.85 21.02 9.31
CA TYR A 302 7.73 22.19 9.22
C TYR A 302 9.17 21.73 9.01
N THR A 303 10.02 22.66 8.57
CA THR A 303 11.47 22.47 8.48
C THR A 303 12.19 23.59 9.21
N LEU A 304 13.24 23.24 9.95
CA LEU A 304 14.14 24.14 10.64
C LEU A 304 15.15 24.79 9.68
N GLN A 305 15.15 24.43 8.39
CA GLN A 305 16.02 25.04 7.39
C GLN A 305 15.87 26.58 7.34
N ALA A 306 14.66 27.09 7.60
CA ALA A 306 14.40 28.52 7.70
C ALA A 306 15.18 29.22 8.84
N LEU A 307 15.55 28.47 9.89
CA LEU A 307 16.36 28.93 11.01
C LEU A 307 17.87 28.77 10.74
N ALA A 308 18.26 27.86 9.84
CA ALA A 308 19.66 27.60 9.49
C ALA A 308 20.28 28.64 8.54
N ALA A 309 19.46 29.49 7.90
CA ALA A 309 19.95 30.50 6.97
C ALA A 309 20.80 31.56 7.71
N LYS A 310 22.10 31.64 7.38
CA LYS A 310 23.00 32.71 7.83
C LYS A 310 22.47 34.08 7.41
#